data_AF-A0A0K8U805-F1
#
_entry.id   AF-A0A0K8U805-F1
#
_cell.length_a   1.000
_cell.length_b   1.000
_cell.length_c   1.000
_cell.angle_alpha   90.00
_cell.angle_beta   90.00
_cell.angle_gamma   90.00
#
_symmetry.space_group_name_H-M   'P 1'
#
loop_
_entity.id
_entity.type
_entity.pdbx_description
1 polymer ?
#
loop_
_entity_poly.entity_id
_entity_poly.type
_entity_poly.pdbx_seq_one_letter_code
_entity_poly.pdbx_strand_id
1 'polypeptide(L)'
;MGNDLVTECVPQNGQVNLYSSYTSGAPNYASNRANVPQNNARLLESSVVDGIIYCKVQRDVVTQVNGKRFDLLNNNYHLLVASGTGLKENSVGYHDIGRLPSGSPINLAVVQDLSGSSTLLLRLHGAFMVIAWIGTTSLGIILARYFKQTWVGKQMCGKDQWFVWHRACMVTTWSLTVVAFIIIFVEIGEWSGERNPHAILGTITTIICFIQPIGALFRPAPNSKNRPLFNWTHWLGGNLAHILSIVTIFFAVKLTKAELPEWMDWILVAFVVVHVIVHLIYSVSTALLCIFMNSTFLFSIHLSNCLCISFPRHYFHFKDFFVHAD
;
A
#
# COMPACT_ATOMS: atom_id res chain seq x y z
N MET A 1 -11.29 16.86 8.88
CA MET A 1 -12.40 17.54 9.58
C MET A 1 -13.40 16.49 9.99
N GLY A 2 -13.78 16.51 11.25
CA GLY A 2 -14.69 15.56 11.84
C GLY A 2 -14.87 15.91 13.31
N ASN A 3 -16.11 16.20 13.70
CA ASN A 3 -16.45 16.75 15.01
C ASN A 3 -16.00 18.20 15.21
N ASP A 4 -16.18 19.03 14.17
CA ASP A 4 -15.82 20.44 14.16
C ASP A 4 -17.05 21.33 14.03
N LEU A 5 -17.07 22.45 14.76
CA LEU A 5 -18.02 23.53 14.56
C LEU A 5 -17.64 24.30 13.28
N VAL A 6 -18.58 24.40 12.36
CA VAL A 6 -18.38 25.02 11.06
C VAL A 6 -19.31 26.22 10.92
N THR A 7 -18.77 27.28 10.32
CA THR A 7 -19.53 28.43 9.84
C THR A 7 -19.66 28.29 8.34
N GLU A 8 -20.89 28.17 7.84
CA GLU A 8 -21.21 27.88 6.46
C GLU A 8 -21.81 29.10 5.77
N CYS A 9 -21.34 29.39 4.56
CA CYS A 9 -21.99 30.33 3.65
C CYS A 9 -22.64 29.54 2.52
N VAL A 10 -23.96 29.67 2.39
CA VAL A 10 -24.78 28.74 1.61
C VAL A 10 -25.62 29.52 0.61
N PRO A 11 -25.56 29.17 -0.69
CA PRO A 11 -26.43 29.79 -1.68
C PRO A 11 -27.84 29.23 -1.53
N GLN A 12 -28.81 30.12 -1.38
CA GLN A 12 -30.22 29.78 -1.26
C GLN A 12 -31.06 30.89 -1.89
N ASN A 13 -31.89 30.51 -2.88
CA ASN A 13 -32.82 31.43 -3.56
C ASN A 13 -32.15 32.72 -4.10
N GLY A 14 -30.93 32.60 -4.65
CA GLY A 14 -30.18 33.75 -5.19
C GLY A 14 -29.52 34.66 -4.14
N GLN A 15 -29.58 34.30 -2.85
CA GLN A 15 -28.87 34.97 -1.76
C GLN A 15 -27.87 34.01 -1.10
N VAL A 16 -26.96 34.56 -0.29
CA VAL A 16 -26.03 33.77 0.52
C VAL A 16 -26.45 33.90 1.98
N ASN A 17 -26.82 32.78 2.57
CA ASN A 17 -27.20 32.70 3.98
C ASN A 17 -26.05 32.12 4.81
N LEU A 18 -25.96 32.59 6.06
CA LEU A 18 -25.01 32.11 7.04
C LEU A 18 -25.68 31.06 7.93
N TYR A 19 -24.99 29.94 8.15
CA TYR A 19 -25.39 28.93 9.12
C TYR A 19 -24.22 28.49 9.98
N SER A 20 -24.52 28.01 11.18
CA SER A 20 -23.59 27.26 12.00
C SER A 20 -23.98 25.79 12.01
N SER A 21 -22.99 24.92 11.86
CA SER A 21 -23.20 23.48 11.78
C SER A 21 -22.12 22.72 12.52
N TYR A 22 -22.36 21.44 12.74
CA TYR A 22 -21.41 20.53 13.34
C TYR A 22 -21.14 19.40 12.36
N THR A 23 -19.86 19.21 12.01
CA THR A 23 -19.45 18.19 11.04
C THR A 23 -19.15 16.86 11.71
N SER A 24 -19.35 15.77 10.98
CA SER A 24 -18.89 14.42 11.36
C SER A 24 -17.81 13.93 10.40
N GLY A 25 -16.87 13.17 10.95
CA GLY A 25 -15.79 12.55 10.17
C GLY A 25 -16.20 11.22 9.54
N ALA A 26 -15.21 10.51 9.00
CA ALA A 26 -15.40 9.17 8.49
C ALA A 26 -16.03 8.23 9.56
N PRO A 27 -16.90 7.28 9.17
CA PRO A 27 -17.27 6.94 7.80
C PRO A 27 -18.43 7.77 7.23
N ASN A 28 -19.13 8.54 8.06
CA ASN A 28 -20.35 9.26 7.70
C ASN A 28 -20.10 10.76 7.69
N TYR A 29 -19.50 11.27 6.62
CA TYR A 29 -19.29 12.70 6.44
C TYR A 29 -20.63 13.41 6.32
N ALA A 30 -20.92 14.30 7.26
CA ALA A 30 -22.12 15.11 7.24
C ALA A 30 -21.83 16.47 7.85
N SER A 31 -22.69 17.43 7.52
CA SER A 31 -22.77 18.71 8.21
C SER A 31 -24.18 18.88 8.73
N ASN A 32 -24.33 19.00 10.06
CA ASN A 32 -25.64 19.05 10.71
C ASN A 32 -25.84 20.39 11.41
N ARG A 33 -26.93 21.09 11.10
CA ARG A 33 -27.33 22.36 11.73
C ARG A 33 -28.21 22.14 12.97
N ALA A 34 -28.78 20.94 13.13
CA ALA A 34 -29.66 20.63 14.26
C ALA A 34 -28.90 20.73 15.59
N ASN A 35 -29.53 21.36 16.58
CA ASN A 35 -28.98 21.58 17.92
C ASN A 35 -27.67 22.40 17.95
N VAL A 36 -27.34 23.12 16.87
CA VAL A 36 -26.24 24.07 16.84
C VAL A 36 -26.79 25.50 16.96
N PRO A 37 -26.33 26.31 17.93
CA PRO A 37 -26.75 27.70 18.04
C PRO A 37 -26.40 28.48 16.76
N GLN A 38 -27.39 29.18 16.19
CA GLN A 38 -27.22 29.98 14.96
C GLN A 38 -26.84 31.43 15.22
N ASN A 39 -26.85 31.87 16.49
CA ASN A 39 -26.55 33.23 16.92
C ASN A 39 -25.09 33.47 17.30
N ASN A 40 -24.22 32.47 17.13
CA ASN A 40 -22.78 32.53 17.41
C ASN A 40 -21.96 33.22 16.31
N ALA A 41 -22.60 33.59 15.20
CA ALA A 41 -22.00 34.29 14.08
C ALA A 41 -23.04 35.16 13.36
N ARG A 42 -22.58 36.22 12.72
CA ARG A 42 -23.37 37.11 11.87
C ARG A 42 -22.69 37.34 10.52
N LEU A 43 -23.52 37.45 9.49
CA LEU A 43 -23.09 37.80 8.15
C LEU A 43 -22.95 39.32 8.07
N LEU A 44 -21.79 39.80 7.63
CA LEU A 44 -21.51 41.22 7.45
C LEU A 44 -21.71 41.64 5.99
N GLU A 45 -21.14 40.87 5.07
CA GLU A 45 -21.20 41.11 3.64
C GLU A 45 -21.34 39.77 2.92
N SER A 46 -22.05 39.74 1.79
CA SER A 46 -22.12 38.56 0.94
C SER A 46 -22.42 38.91 -0.50
N SER A 47 -21.89 38.13 -1.42
CA SER A 47 -22.20 38.25 -2.84
C SER A 47 -22.01 36.91 -3.55
N VAL A 48 -22.66 36.77 -4.70
CA VAL A 48 -22.40 35.69 -5.66
C VAL A 48 -21.99 36.33 -6.98
N VAL A 49 -20.78 36.06 -7.45
CA VAL A 49 -20.25 36.60 -8.72
C VAL A 49 -19.66 35.43 -9.51
N ASP A 50 -20.15 35.21 -10.73
CA ASP A 50 -19.68 34.13 -11.63
C ASP A 50 -19.65 32.74 -10.98
N GLY A 51 -20.64 32.45 -10.12
CA GLY A 51 -20.73 31.17 -9.41
C GLY A 51 -19.80 31.04 -8.20
N ILE A 52 -19.09 32.11 -7.82
CA ILE A 52 -18.24 32.17 -6.62
C ILE A 52 -19.01 32.88 -5.51
N ILE A 53 -19.10 32.23 -4.34
CA ILE A 53 -19.66 32.83 -3.13
C ILE A 53 -18.57 33.60 -2.40
N TYR A 54 -18.85 34.86 -2.09
CA TYR A 54 -18.12 35.62 -1.09
C TYR A 54 -19.02 35.81 0.13
N CYS A 55 -18.44 35.61 1.31
CA CYS A 55 -19.07 35.97 2.56
C CYS A 55 -18.02 36.48 3.56
N LYS A 56 -18.37 37.56 4.24
CA LYS A 56 -17.63 38.13 5.35
C LYS A 56 -18.43 37.89 6.60
N VAL A 57 -17.84 37.17 7.54
CA VAL A 57 -18.52 36.71 8.74
C VAL A 57 -17.83 37.26 9.98
N GLN A 58 -18.61 37.57 11.00
CA GLN A 58 -18.11 37.84 12.34
C GLN A 58 -18.68 36.82 13.29
N ARG A 59 -17.84 36.17 14.08
CA ARG A 59 -18.24 35.11 15.00
C ARG A 59 -17.70 35.32 16.39
N ASP A 60 -18.31 34.63 17.35
CA ASP A 60 -17.84 34.59 18.71
C ASP A 60 -16.48 33.89 18.79
N VAL A 61 -15.61 34.47 19.63
CA VAL A 61 -14.25 33.98 19.88
C VAL A 61 -14.26 32.63 20.59
N VAL A 62 -15.22 32.45 21.50
CA VAL A 62 -15.43 31.20 22.25
C VAL A 62 -16.84 30.71 21.98
N THR A 63 -16.97 29.45 21.60
CA THR A 63 -18.28 28.81 21.38
C THR A 63 -18.28 27.42 22.00
N GLN A 64 -19.41 27.01 22.57
CA GLN A 64 -19.60 25.65 23.07
C GLN A 64 -20.72 24.97 22.29
N VAL A 65 -20.42 23.83 21.67
CA VAL A 65 -21.38 23.04 20.89
C VAL A 65 -21.13 21.57 21.18
N ASN A 66 -22.21 20.81 21.46
CA ASN A 66 -22.15 19.39 21.78
C ASN A 66 -21.14 19.04 22.90
N GLY A 67 -21.05 19.89 23.93
CA GLY A 67 -20.11 19.71 25.05
C GLY A 67 -18.64 20.03 24.73
N LYS A 68 -18.29 20.30 23.46
CA LYS A 68 -16.95 20.70 23.04
C LYS A 68 -16.83 22.23 23.03
N ARG A 69 -15.78 22.74 23.68
CA ARG A 69 -15.43 24.17 23.68
C ARG A 69 -14.45 24.45 22.53
N PHE A 70 -14.79 25.42 21.70
CA PHE A 70 -13.95 25.97 20.64
C PHE A 70 -13.51 27.37 21.08
N ASP A 71 -12.21 27.59 21.24
CA ASP A 71 -11.65 28.83 21.77
C ASP A 71 -10.57 29.32 20.80
N LEU A 72 -10.95 30.23 19.91
CA LEU A 72 -10.10 30.70 18.81
C LEU A 72 -8.96 31.61 19.28
N LEU A 73 -8.97 32.03 20.56
CA LEU A 73 -7.98 32.94 21.13
C LEU A 73 -6.86 32.20 21.87
N ASN A 74 -7.20 31.13 22.59
CA ASN A 74 -6.26 30.47 23.49
C ASN A 74 -5.79 29.09 23.00
N ASN A 75 -6.53 28.47 22.07
CA ASN A 75 -6.17 27.16 21.53
C ASN A 75 -5.52 27.28 20.14
N ASN A 76 -4.70 26.28 19.82
CA ASN A 76 -4.11 26.15 18.50
C ASN A 76 -4.93 25.19 17.63
N TYR A 77 -5.10 25.55 16.35
CA TYR A 77 -5.86 24.79 15.36
C TYR A 77 -5.06 24.64 14.07
N HIS A 78 -5.21 23.51 13.38
CA HIS A 78 -4.74 23.41 12.01
C HIS A 78 -5.68 24.21 11.10
N LEU A 79 -5.11 25.05 10.24
CA LEU A 79 -5.87 25.73 9.20
C LEU A 79 -5.93 24.83 7.96
N LEU A 80 -7.12 24.54 7.45
CA LEU A 80 -7.29 23.74 6.24
C LEU A 80 -7.78 24.62 5.10
N VAL A 81 -7.03 24.65 4.01
CA VAL A 81 -7.51 25.18 2.74
C VAL A 81 -8.06 24.02 1.92
N ALA A 82 -9.28 24.16 1.40
CA ALA A 82 -9.93 23.12 0.61
C ALA A 82 -10.66 23.73 -0.60
N SER A 83 -10.75 22.98 -1.69
CA SER A 83 -11.43 23.40 -2.92
C SER A 83 -12.31 22.27 -3.47
N GLY A 84 -13.41 22.65 -4.12
CA GLY A 84 -14.34 21.72 -4.76
C GLY A 84 -14.83 22.23 -6.12
N THR A 85 -15.35 21.33 -6.94
CA THR A 85 -15.79 21.57 -8.32
C THR A 85 -17.10 22.35 -8.44
N GLY A 86 -17.90 22.41 -7.37
CA GLY A 86 -19.18 23.10 -7.42
C GLY A 86 -19.82 23.37 -6.07
N LEU A 87 -20.78 24.28 -6.08
CA LEU A 87 -21.62 24.61 -4.95
C LEU A 87 -22.84 23.68 -4.91
N LYS A 88 -23.32 23.38 -3.70
CA LYS A 88 -24.55 22.64 -3.49
C LYS A 88 -25.66 23.60 -3.05
N GLU A 89 -26.84 23.47 -3.63
CA GLU A 89 -27.97 24.32 -3.24
C GLU A 89 -28.42 23.98 -1.80
N ASN A 90 -28.74 25.01 -1.01
CA ASN A 90 -29.24 24.90 0.37
C ASN A 90 -28.30 24.21 1.39
N SER A 91 -27.10 23.76 0.99
CA SER A 91 -26.16 23.04 1.86
C SER A 91 -24.71 23.18 1.41
N VAL A 92 -23.76 22.78 2.25
CA VAL A 92 -22.35 22.68 1.86
C VAL A 92 -22.08 21.39 1.09
N GLY A 93 -21.18 21.46 0.10
CA GLY A 93 -20.72 20.33 -0.71
C GLY A 93 -19.43 19.69 -0.18
N TYR A 94 -19.05 18.57 -0.77
CA TYR A 94 -17.75 17.95 -0.52
C TYR A 94 -16.67 18.59 -1.39
N HIS A 95 -15.50 18.86 -0.81
CA HIS A 95 -14.35 19.47 -1.50
C HIS A 95 -13.55 18.38 -2.22
N ASP A 96 -13.77 18.17 -3.51
CA ASP A 96 -13.21 17.08 -4.33
C ASP A 96 -11.93 17.43 -5.10
N ILE A 97 -11.53 18.70 -5.17
CA ILE A 97 -10.34 19.12 -5.92
C ILE A 97 -9.05 18.95 -5.10
N GLY A 98 -9.05 19.41 -3.84
CA GLY A 98 -7.82 19.38 -3.05
C GLY A 98 -8.03 19.93 -1.64
N ARG A 99 -7.17 19.48 -0.73
CA ARG A 99 -7.19 19.87 0.69
C ARG A 99 -5.76 19.93 1.22
N LEU A 100 -5.40 21.03 1.87
CA LEU A 100 -4.07 21.22 2.42
C LEU A 100 -4.16 21.80 3.82
N PRO A 101 -3.94 21.00 4.87
CA PRO A 101 -3.85 21.50 6.22
C PRO A 101 -2.52 22.23 6.43
N SER A 102 -2.46 23.12 7.41
CA SER A 102 -1.22 23.72 7.89
C SER A 102 -0.31 22.64 8.48
N GLY A 103 1.00 22.75 8.27
CA GLY A 103 1.98 21.79 8.79
C GLY A 103 2.03 21.72 10.32
N SER A 104 1.68 22.82 10.99
CA SER A 104 1.56 22.89 12.45
C SER A 104 0.25 23.57 12.85
N PRO A 105 -0.28 23.30 14.05
CA PRO A 105 -1.43 24.03 14.57
C PRO A 105 -1.01 25.46 14.94
N ILE A 106 -1.90 26.42 14.74
CA ILE A 106 -1.65 27.85 14.93
C ILE A 106 -2.70 28.49 15.81
N ASN A 107 -2.33 29.58 16.50
CA ASN A 107 -3.29 30.41 17.21
C ASN A 107 -3.93 31.38 16.20
N LEU A 108 -5.27 31.32 16.07
CA LEU A 108 -6.00 32.13 15.08
C LEU A 108 -6.07 33.62 15.44
N ALA A 109 -5.65 34.02 16.64
CA ALA A 109 -5.55 35.42 17.05
C ALA A 109 -4.22 36.08 16.65
N VAL A 110 -3.24 35.31 16.16
CA VAL A 110 -1.92 35.81 15.76
C VAL A 110 -1.80 35.78 14.24
N VAL A 111 -1.38 36.89 13.65
CA VAL A 111 -1.02 36.93 12.23
C VAL A 111 0.37 36.33 12.07
N GLN A 112 0.47 35.25 11.30
CA GLN A 112 1.71 34.54 11.06
C GLN A 112 1.71 33.88 9.68
N ASP A 113 2.90 33.64 9.14
CA ASP A 113 3.06 32.87 7.92
C ASP A 113 2.69 31.41 8.15
N LEU A 114 2.07 30.82 7.13
CA LEU A 114 1.52 29.47 7.16
C LEU A 114 2.03 28.69 5.96
N SER A 115 2.58 27.50 6.22
CA SER A 115 2.92 26.52 5.19
C SER A 115 2.01 25.31 5.29
N GLY A 116 1.68 24.71 4.14
CA GLY A 116 0.95 23.44 4.09
C GLY A 116 1.76 22.28 4.68
N SER A 117 1.06 21.23 5.08
CA SER A 117 1.66 19.98 5.53
C SER A 117 2.44 19.30 4.41
N SER A 118 3.56 18.68 4.75
CA SER A 118 4.35 17.90 3.80
C SER A 118 3.70 16.54 3.54
N THR A 119 3.60 16.13 2.28
CA THR A 119 3.16 14.78 1.88
C THR A 119 4.33 13.81 1.68
N LEU A 120 5.53 14.19 2.13
CA LEU A 120 6.76 13.44 1.87
C LEU A 120 6.71 12.03 2.47
N LEU A 121 6.28 11.86 3.71
CA LEU A 121 6.25 10.53 4.35
C LEU A 121 5.21 9.61 3.70
N LEU A 122 4.05 10.14 3.29
CA LEU A 122 3.05 9.40 2.50
C LEU A 122 3.65 8.89 1.19
N ARG A 123 4.36 9.77 0.46
CA ARG A 123 5.02 9.41 -0.80
C ARG A 123 6.15 8.40 -0.61
N LEU A 124 6.97 8.56 0.43
CA LEU A 124 8.02 7.61 0.77
C LEU A 124 7.45 6.24 1.15
N HIS A 125 6.35 6.20 1.92
CA HIS A 125 5.64 4.96 2.24
C HIS A 125 5.22 4.23 0.95
N GLY A 126 4.52 4.92 0.06
CA GLY A 126 4.09 4.35 -1.22
C GLY A 126 5.27 3.87 -2.07
N ALA A 127 6.32 4.69 -2.22
CA ALA A 127 7.50 4.35 -3.01
C ALA A 127 8.23 3.11 -2.47
N PHE A 128 8.46 3.04 -1.15
CA PHE A 128 9.11 1.91 -0.52
C PHE A 128 8.27 0.63 -0.64
N MET A 129 6.94 0.71 -0.47
CA MET A 129 6.06 -0.44 -0.64
C MET A 129 6.04 -0.95 -2.10
N VAL A 130 6.04 -0.05 -3.10
CA VAL A 130 6.11 -0.45 -4.52
C VAL A 130 7.45 -1.11 -4.82
N ILE A 131 8.58 -0.52 -4.42
CA ILE A 131 9.92 -1.11 -4.65
C ILE A 131 10.03 -2.47 -3.97
N ALA A 132 9.55 -2.58 -2.72
CA ALA A 132 9.59 -3.82 -1.95
C ALA A 132 8.75 -4.94 -2.60
N TRP A 133 7.48 -4.67 -2.91
CA TRP A 133 6.53 -5.72 -3.24
C TRP A 133 6.38 -5.97 -4.74
N ILE A 134 6.34 -4.91 -5.55
CA ILE A 134 6.24 -5.01 -7.02
C ILE A 134 7.61 -5.34 -7.60
N GLY A 135 8.68 -4.73 -7.06
CA GLY A 135 10.05 -4.94 -7.49
C GLY A 135 10.72 -6.18 -6.86
N THR A 136 11.27 -6.01 -5.66
CA THR A 136 12.20 -6.99 -5.08
C THR A 136 11.53 -8.32 -4.70
N THR A 137 10.29 -8.31 -4.18
CA THR A 137 9.57 -9.55 -3.86
C THR A 137 9.28 -10.36 -5.12
N SER A 138 8.71 -9.74 -6.15
CA SER A 138 8.43 -10.39 -7.44
C SER A 138 9.68 -11.01 -8.05
N LEU A 139 10.79 -10.25 -8.09
CA LEU A 139 12.06 -10.74 -8.60
C LEU A 139 12.60 -11.90 -7.76
N GLY A 140 12.57 -11.78 -6.43
CA GLY A 140 13.06 -12.82 -5.54
C GLY A 140 12.26 -14.12 -5.64
N ILE A 141 10.95 -14.06 -5.87
CA ILE A 141 10.11 -15.25 -6.12
C ILE A 141 10.47 -15.92 -7.45
N ILE A 142 10.63 -15.15 -8.52
CA ILE A 142 11.05 -15.64 -9.84
C ILE A 142 12.41 -16.36 -9.74
N LEU A 143 13.39 -15.74 -9.07
CA LEU A 143 14.72 -16.30 -8.87
C LEU A 143 14.68 -17.63 -8.09
N ALA A 144 13.97 -17.68 -6.97
CA ALA A 144 13.88 -18.90 -6.16
C ALA A 144 13.13 -20.04 -6.88
N ARG A 145 12.18 -19.71 -7.75
CA ARG A 145 11.36 -20.71 -8.44
C ARG A 145 12.02 -21.27 -9.69
N TYR A 146 12.55 -20.41 -10.56
CA TYR A 146 13.01 -20.83 -11.90
C TYR A 146 14.52 -20.96 -11.97
N PHE A 147 15.26 -20.06 -11.33
CA PHE A 147 16.73 -20.03 -11.45
C PHE A 147 17.43 -21.03 -10.54
N LYS A 148 16.70 -21.66 -9.61
CA LYS A 148 17.21 -22.78 -8.82
C LYS A 148 17.73 -23.93 -9.69
N GLN A 149 17.03 -24.26 -10.78
CA GLN A 149 17.41 -25.34 -11.69
C GLN A 149 18.28 -24.86 -12.86
N THR A 150 18.20 -23.57 -13.21
CA THR A 150 19.00 -23.00 -14.31
C THR A 150 20.44 -22.68 -13.90
N TRP A 151 20.67 -22.33 -12.63
CA TRP A 151 22.00 -21.96 -12.12
C TRP A 151 22.64 -23.06 -11.28
N VAL A 152 22.30 -24.32 -11.55
CA VAL A 152 22.97 -25.47 -10.91
C VAL A 152 24.48 -25.41 -11.19
N GLY A 153 25.30 -25.57 -10.16
CA GLY A 153 26.76 -25.47 -10.23
C GLY A 153 27.31 -24.06 -10.33
N LYS A 154 26.47 -23.01 -10.40
CA LYS A 154 26.91 -21.61 -10.34
C LYS A 154 26.84 -21.10 -8.90
N GLN A 155 28.02 -20.90 -8.32
CA GLN A 155 28.14 -20.43 -6.94
C GLN A 155 28.71 -19.02 -6.88
N MET A 156 28.23 -18.25 -5.90
CA MET A 156 28.75 -16.95 -5.52
C MET A 156 28.98 -16.98 -4.00
N CYS A 157 30.21 -16.70 -3.57
CA CYS A 157 30.60 -16.78 -2.15
C CYS A 157 30.29 -18.15 -1.50
N GLY A 158 30.52 -19.25 -2.24
CA GLY A 158 30.32 -20.63 -1.74
C GLY A 158 28.86 -21.01 -1.51
N LYS A 159 27.91 -20.23 -2.02
CA LYS A 159 26.47 -20.54 -2.01
C LYS A 159 25.91 -20.48 -3.42
N ASP A 160 24.84 -21.22 -3.66
CA ASP A 160 24.12 -21.14 -4.92
C ASP A 160 23.70 -19.70 -5.24
N GLN A 161 23.96 -19.30 -6.49
CA GLN A 161 23.72 -17.94 -6.93
C GLN A 161 22.25 -17.51 -6.77
N TRP A 162 21.30 -18.41 -7.06
CA TRP A 162 19.86 -18.14 -6.91
C TRP A 162 19.50 -17.81 -5.46
N PHE A 163 20.13 -18.49 -4.50
CA PHE A 163 19.86 -18.34 -3.08
C PHE A 163 20.40 -17.00 -2.56
N VAL A 164 21.58 -16.60 -3.02
CA VAL A 164 22.16 -15.29 -2.66
C VAL A 164 21.28 -14.15 -3.15
N TRP A 165 20.86 -14.18 -4.42
CA TRP A 165 20.01 -13.13 -4.97
C TRP A 165 18.59 -13.13 -4.40
N HIS A 166 17.99 -14.31 -4.17
CA HIS A 166 16.71 -14.41 -3.48
C HIS A 166 16.79 -13.77 -2.09
N ARG A 167 17.81 -14.14 -1.29
CA ARG A 167 18.00 -13.59 0.04
C ARG A 167 18.23 -12.08 0.01
N ALA A 168 19.04 -11.58 -0.92
CA ALA A 168 19.27 -10.15 -1.09
C ALA A 168 17.96 -9.41 -1.36
N CYS A 169 17.13 -9.92 -2.29
CA CYS A 169 15.82 -9.36 -2.57
C CYS A 169 14.89 -9.38 -1.35
N MET A 170 14.81 -10.50 -0.62
CA MET A 170 13.95 -10.63 0.56
C MET A 170 14.40 -9.72 1.72
N VAL A 171 15.70 -9.56 1.94
CA VAL A 171 16.24 -8.64 2.95
C VAL A 171 15.92 -7.19 2.59
N THR A 172 16.03 -6.81 1.30
CA THR A 172 15.63 -5.48 0.84
C THR A 172 14.13 -5.26 1.01
N THR A 173 13.29 -6.21 0.58
CA THR A 173 11.83 -6.16 0.81
C THR A 173 11.52 -5.95 2.28
N TRP A 174 12.11 -6.76 3.17
CA TRP A 174 11.83 -6.71 4.59
C TRP A 174 12.24 -5.35 5.19
N SER A 175 13.44 -4.86 4.86
CA SER A 175 13.97 -3.59 5.35
C SER A 175 13.12 -2.40 4.89
N LEU A 176 12.77 -2.36 3.60
CA LEU A 176 11.89 -1.32 3.05
C LEU A 176 10.50 -1.38 3.66
N THR A 177 9.94 -2.57 3.87
CA THR A 177 8.64 -2.75 4.50
C THR A 177 8.65 -2.25 5.95
N VAL A 178 9.70 -2.54 6.73
CA VAL A 178 9.84 -2.05 8.11
C VAL A 178 9.85 -0.52 8.13
N VAL A 179 10.71 0.10 7.33
CA VAL A 179 10.82 1.57 7.26
C VAL A 179 9.49 2.17 6.80
N ALA A 180 8.90 1.65 5.72
CA ALA A 180 7.64 2.13 5.18
C ALA A 180 6.47 2.00 6.17
N PHE A 181 6.44 0.92 6.95
CA PHE A 181 5.41 0.69 7.97
C PHE A 181 5.58 1.68 9.12
N ILE A 182 6.79 1.92 9.60
CA ILE A 182 7.03 2.91 10.68
C ILE A 182 6.64 4.32 10.23
N ILE A 183 7.09 4.76 9.05
CA ILE A 183 6.84 6.14 8.60
C ILE A 183 5.36 6.44 8.40
N ILE A 184 4.53 5.48 7.97
CA ILE A 184 3.10 5.73 7.78
C ILE A 184 2.36 5.88 9.11
N PHE A 185 2.77 5.16 10.17
CA PHE A 185 2.21 5.38 11.51
C PHE A 185 2.68 6.70 12.12
N VAL A 186 3.92 7.13 11.84
CA VAL A 186 4.40 8.46 12.24
C VAL A 186 3.63 9.57 11.53
N GLU A 187 3.37 9.42 10.23
CA GLU A 187 2.67 10.40 9.40
C GLU A 187 1.19 10.52 9.74
N ILE A 188 0.49 9.39 9.94
CA ILE A 188 -0.95 9.41 10.22
C ILE A 188 -1.23 9.62 11.70
N GLY A 189 -0.40 9.08 12.60
CA GLY A 189 -0.55 9.19 14.06
C GLY A 189 -1.72 8.39 14.67
N GLU A 190 -2.62 7.86 13.83
CA GLU A 190 -3.82 7.10 14.22
C GLU A 190 -4.13 5.97 13.22
N TRP A 191 -5.14 5.17 13.53
CA TRP A 191 -5.62 4.17 12.59
C TRP A 191 -6.41 4.82 11.45
N SER A 192 -6.33 4.26 10.23
CA SER A 192 -7.09 4.80 9.09
C SER A 192 -8.59 4.77 9.35
N GLY A 193 -9.23 5.95 9.30
CA GLY A 193 -10.68 6.10 9.42
C GLY A 193 -11.44 5.83 8.11
N GLU A 194 -10.74 5.64 6.98
CA GLU A 194 -11.39 5.33 5.70
C GLU A 194 -11.93 3.90 5.70
N ARG A 195 -13.15 3.69 5.17
CA ARG A 195 -13.75 2.35 4.99
C ARG A 195 -13.11 1.62 3.80
N ASN A 196 -11.81 1.38 3.89
CA ASN A 196 -10.98 0.78 2.88
C ASN A 196 -10.11 -0.32 3.54
N PRO A 197 -10.04 -1.54 2.98
CA PRO A 197 -9.32 -2.65 3.61
C PRO A 197 -7.80 -2.53 3.53
N HIS A 198 -7.24 -1.52 2.84
CA HIS A 198 -5.80 -1.32 2.67
C HIS A 198 -5.00 -1.45 3.98
N ALA A 199 -5.38 -0.73 5.03
CA ALA A 199 -4.65 -0.76 6.30
C ALA A 199 -4.66 -2.15 6.96
N ILE A 200 -5.79 -2.86 6.89
CA ILE A 200 -5.96 -4.21 7.45
C ILE A 200 -5.12 -5.21 6.64
N LEU A 201 -5.26 -5.21 5.31
CA LEU A 201 -4.53 -6.13 4.44
C LEU A 201 -3.03 -5.87 4.47
N GLY A 202 -2.61 -4.61 4.52
CA GLY A 202 -1.21 -4.23 4.67
C GLY A 202 -0.61 -4.67 6.00
N THR A 203 -1.38 -4.59 7.10
CA THR A 203 -0.95 -5.10 8.41
C THR A 203 -0.80 -6.62 8.39
N ILE A 204 -1.77 -7.36 7.85
CA ILE A 204 -1.69 -8.82 7.72
C ILE A 204 -0.49 -9.22 6.86
N THR A 205 -0.29 -8.55 5.71
CA THR A 205 0.85 -8.76 4.82
C THR A 205 2.18 -8.53 5.53
N THR A 206 2.27 -7.46 6.32
CA THR A 206 3.47 -7.13 7.11
C THR A 206 3.75 -8.20 8.16
N ILE A 207 2.73 -8.69 8.88
CA ILE A 207 2.90 -9.78 9.86
C ILE A 207 3.47 -11.03 9.18
N ILE A 208 2.91 -11.45 8.04
CA ILE A 208 3.41 -12.61 7.29
C ILE A 208 4.85 -12.34 6.83
N CYS A 209 5.15 -11.13 6.34
CA CYS A 209 6.50 -10.72 5.93
C CYS A 209 7.54 -10.89 7.05
N PHE A 210 7.19 -10.61 8.31
CA PHE A 210 8.09 -10.80 9.46
C PHE A 210 8.23 -12.26 9.89
N ILE A 211 7.17 -13.07 9.76
CA ILE A 211 7.23 -14.50 10.08
C ILE A 211 8.20 -15.23 9.13
N GLN A 212 8.27 -14.83 7.85
CA GLN A 212 9.11 -15.51 6.86
C GLN A 212 10.61 -15.58 7.20
N PRO A 213 11.33 -14.46 7.47
CA PRO A 213 12.74 -14.52 7.82
C PRO A 213 12.97 -15.22 9.16
N ILE A 214 12.08 -15.07 10.15
CA ILE A 214 12.18 -15.78 11.42
C ILE A 214 12.10 -17.30 11.18
N GLY A 215 11.11 -17.76 10.40
CA GLY A 215 11.01 -19.16 10.00
C GLY A 215 12.25 -19.63 9.25
N ALA A 216 12.80 -18.80 8.35
CA ALA A 216 13.99 -19.12 7.58
C ALA A 216 15.27 -19.26 8.45
N LEU A 217 15.35 -18.61 9.62
CA LEU A 217 16.45 -18.85 10.58
C LEU A 217 16.43 -20.28 11.14
N PHE A 218 15.24 -20.86 11.27
CA PHE A 218 15.05 -22.25 11.72
C PHE A 218 15.02 -23.25 10.56
N ARG A 219 15.52 -22.86 9.37
CA ARG A 219 15.56 -23.72 8.19
C ARG A 219 16.29 -25.05 8.50
N PRO A 220 15.61 -26.21 8.39
CA PRO A 220 16.23 -27.51 8.65
C PRO A 220 17.34 -27.84 7.65
N ALA A 221 18.29 -28.69 8.06
CA ALA A 221 19.33 -29.24 7.18
C ALA A 221 18.71 -29.93 5.93
N PRO A 222 19.41 -29.98 4.79
CA PRO A 222 18.90 -30.55 3.53
C PRO A 222 18.27 -31.93 3.66
N ASN A 223 18.85 -32.80 4.50
CA ASN A 223 18.43 -34.19 4.66
C ASN A 223 17.48 -34.42 5.85
N SER A 224 16.95 -33.36 6.47
CA SER A 224 16.04 -33.46 7.61
C SER A 224 14.61 -33.83 7.19
N LYS A 225 13.94 -34.68 7.99
CA LYS A 225 12.52 -35.07 7.79
C LYS A 225 11.56 -33.88 7.80
N ASN A 226 11.91 -32.79 8.48
CA ASN A 226 11.07 -31.59 8.59
C ASN A 226 11.29 -30.60 7.43
N ARG A 227 12.26 -30.84 6.55
CA ARG A 227 12.60 -29.95 5.43
C ARG A 227 11.45 -29.78 4.42
N PRO A 228 10.67 -30.82 4.05
CA PRO A 228 9.52 -30.66 3.16
C PRO A 228 8.43 -29.76 3.74
N LEU A 229 8.13 -29.90 5.04
CA LEU A 229 7.15 -29.06 5.74
C LEU A 229 7.60 -27.59 5.75
N PHE A 230 8.88 -27.35 6.07
CA PHE A 230 9.46 -26.01 6.00
C PHE A 230 9.34 -25.42 4.58
N ASN A 231 9.71 -26.18 3.54
CA ASN A 231 9.66 -25.70 2.17
C ASN A 231 8.22 -25.31 1.78
N TRP A 232 7.22 -26.13 2.14
CA TRP A 232 5.82 -25.87 1.80
C TRP A 232 5.25 -24.66 2.55
N THR A 233 5.53 -24.56 3.85
CA THR A 233 5.06 -23.43 4.68
C THR A 233 5.71 -22.11 4.27
N HIS A 234 7.02 -22.11 4.02
CA HIS A 234 7.76 -20.94 3.54
C HIS A 234 7.27 -20.50 2.15
N TRP A 235 7.10 -21.46 1.24
CA TRP A 235 6.54 -21.21 -0.09
C TRP A 235 5.13 -20.63 -0.02
N LEU A 236 4.23 -21.26 0.74
CA LEU A 236 2.84 -20.84 0.85
C LEU A 236 2.74 -19.43 1.41
N GLY A 237 3.38 -19.18 2.56
CA GLY A 237 3.31 -17.88 3.19
C GLY A 237 3.99 -16.77 2.37
N GLY A 238 5.06 -17.08 1.62
CA GLY A 238 5.70 -16.13 0.72
C GLY A 238 4.79 -15.71 -0.44
N ASN A 239 4.14 -16.67 -1.10
CA ASN A 239 3.19 -16.39 -2.17
C ASN A 239 1.92 -15.70 -1.66
N LEU A 240 1.42 -16.10 -0.48
CA LEU A 240 0.27 -15.45 0.15
C LEU A 240 0.58 -13.98 0.48
N ALA A 241 1.73 -13.69 1.09
CA ALA A 241 2.15 -12.32 1.36
C ALA A 241 2.26 -11.49 0.08
N HIS A 242 2.82 -12.07 -0.99
CA HIS A 242 2.96 -11.37 -2.27
C HIS A 242 1.60 -11.05 -2.90
N ILE A 243 0.67 -12.01 -2.96
CA ILE A 243 -0.69 -11.76 -3.48
C ILE A 243 -1.41 -10.70 -2.65
N LEU A 244 -1.38 -10.82 -1.32
CA LEU A 244 -2.00 -9.84 -0.41
C LEU A 244 -1.38 -8.45 -0.57
N SER A 245 -0.07 -8.36 -0.79
CA SER A 245 0.61 -7.08 -1.02
C SER A 245 0.13 -6.38 -2.30
N ILE A 246 -0.03 -7.13 -3.40
CA ILE A 246 -0.52 -6.59 -4.67
C ILE A 246 -1.95 -6.06 -4.47
N VAL A 247 -2.84 -6.87 -3.87
CA VAL A 247 -4.22 -6.46 -3.56
C VAL A 247 -4.24 -5.23 -2.65
N THR A 248 -3.36 -5.17 -1.66
CA THR A 248 -3.21 -4.01 -0.76
C THR A 248 -2.84 -2.75 -1.54
N ILE A 249 -1.91 -2.84 -2.50
CA ILE A 249 -1.48 -1.71 -3.32
C ILE A 249 -2.63 -1.22 -4.22
N PHE A 250 -3.45 -2.10 -4.80
CA PHE A 250 -4.65 -1.69 -5.54
C PHE A 250 -5.62 -0.87 -4.67
N PHE A 251 -5.86 -1.30 -3.43
CA PHE A 251 -6.71 -0.54 -2.51
C PHE A 251 -6.13 0.82 -2.12
N ALA A 252 -4.81 1.02 -2.24
CA ALA A 252 -4.16 2.29 -1.97
C ALA A 252 -4.56 3.38 -2.99
N VAL A 253 -4.79 3.01 -4.25
CA VAL A 253 -5.18 3.95 -5.33
C VAL A 253 -6.51 4.64 -5.01
N LYS A 254 -7.38 3.99 -4.24
CA LYS A 254 -8.68 4.52 -3.84
C LYS A 254 -8.67 5.28 -2.50
N LEU A 255 -7.51 5.42 -1.86
CA LEU A 255 -7.40 6.20 -0.63
C LEU A 255 -7.35 7.69 -0.93
N THR A 256 -8.12 8.48 -0.18
CA THR A 256 -8.18 9.92 -0.40
C THR A 256 -6.84 10.62 -0.11
N LYS A 257 -6.09 10.14 0.88
CA LYS A 257 -4.77 10.68 1.24
C LYS A 257 -3.65 10.30 0.27
N ALA A 258 -3.85 9.30 -0.59
CA ALA A 258 -2.80 8.87 -1.51
C ALA A 258 -2.62 9.83 -2.69
N GLU A 259 -3.66 10.60 -3.04
CA GLU A 259 -3.66 11.57 -4.15
C GLU A 259 -3.15 10.98 -5.47
N LEU A 260 -3.41 9.69 -5.69
CA LEU A 260 -2.98 8.98 -6.88
C LEU A 260 -4.00 9.17 -8.01
N PRO A 261 -3.53 9.37 -9.25
CA PRO A 261 -4.44 9.46 -10.38
C PRO A 261 -5.09 8.09 -10.66
N GLU A 262 -6.35 8.10 -11.09
CA GLU A 262 -7.12 6.86 -11.30
C GLU A 262 -6.49 5.91 -12.32
N TRP A 263 -5.72 6.43 -13.28
CA TRP A 263 -5.02 5.60 -14.27
C TRP A 263 -3.92 4.72 -13.66
N MET A 264 -3.51 4.96 -12.41
CA MET A 264 -2.54 4.10 -11.70
C MET A 264 -3.02 2.65 -11.61
N ASP A 265 -4.34 2.42 -11.52
CA ASP A 265 -4.92 1.06 -11.54
C ASP A 265 -4.52 0.31 -12.82
N TRP A 266 -4.48 0.99 -13.97
CA TRP A 266 -4.09 0.37 -15.24
C TRP A 266 -2.61 0.00 -15.29
N ILE A 267 -1.73 0.78 -14.66
CA ILE A 267 -0.32 0.42 -14.53
C ILE A 267 -0.16 -0.83 -13.66
N LEU A 268 -0.88 -0.91 -12.55
CA LEU A 268 -0.86 -2.09 -11.67
C LEU A 268 -1.41 -3.33 -12.38
N VAL A 269 -2.49 -3.20 -13.15
CA VAL A 269 -3.03 -4.28 -13.99
C VAL A 269 -1.99 -4.73 -15.03
N ALA A 270 -1.36 -3.80 -15.75
CA ALA A 270 -0.33 -4.12 -16.72
C ALA A 270 0.84 -4.87 -16.08
N PHE A 271 1.28 -4.45 -14.88
CA PHE A 271 2.29 -5.16 -14.11
C PHE A 271 1.85 -6.60 -13.79
N VAL A 272 0.62 -6.80 -13.29
CA VAL A 272 0.10 -8.15 -12.96
C VAL A 272 0.09 -9.04 -14.21
N VAL A 273 -0.37 -8.51 -15.35
CA VAL A 273 -0.38 -9.24 -16.63
C VAL A 273 1.04 -9.63 -17.04
N VAL A 274 1.98 -8.68 -17.03
CA VAL A 274 3.40 -8.96 -17.37
C VAL A 274 3.99 -9.98 -16.40
N HIS A 275 3.74 -9.85 -15.10
CA HIS A 275 4.24 -10.76 -14.08
C HIS A 275 3.73 -12.18 -14.30
N VAL A 276 2.43 -12.35 -14.59
CA VAL A 276 1.83 -13.66 -14.92
C VAL A 276 2.42 -14.22 -16.21
N ILE A 277 2.57 -13.41 -17.26
CA ILE A 277 3.18 -13.84 -18.54
C ILE A 277 4.62 -14.32 -18.30
N VAL A 278 5.41 -13.58 -17.52
CA VAL A 278 6.78 -13.97 -17.18
C VAL A 278 6.80 -15.30 -16.44
N HIS A 279 5.91 -15.49 -15.46
CA HIS A 279 5.75 -16.77 -14.77
C HIS A 279 5.35 -17.90 -15.73
N LEU A 280 4.44 -17.66 -16.68
CA LEU A 280 4.03 -18.65 -17.66
C LEU A 280 5.18 -19.02 -18.61
N ILE A 281 5.88 -18.02 -19.15
CA ILE A 281 7.05 -18.22 -20.02
C ILE A 281 8.09 -19.08 -19.30
N TYR A 282 8.53 -18.67 -18.11
CA TYR A 282 9.53 -19.45 -17.38
C TYR A 282 9.03 -20.85 -16.99
N SER A 283 7.75 -21.02 -16.67
CA SER A 283 7.17 -22.34 -16.36
C SER A 283 7.19 -23.26 -17.58
N VAL A 284 6.79 -22.74 -18.75
CA VAL A 284 6.82 -23.50 -20.02
C VAL A 284 8.25 -23.81 -20.42
N SER A 285 9.16 -22.83 -20.37
CA SER A 285 10.58 -23.04 -20.67
C SER A 285 11.22 -24.11 -19.78
N THR A 286 10.93 -24.09 -18.47
CA THR A 286 11.42 -25.09 -17.52
C THR A 286 10.84 -26.47 -17.81
N ALA A 287 9.54 -26.55 -18.13
CA ALA A 287 8.90 -27.82 -18.49
C ALA A 287 9.47 -28.40 -19.80
N LEU A 288 9.66 -27.57 -20.82
CA LEU A 288 10.28 -27.97 -22.09
C LEU A 288 11.71 -28.46 -21.88
N LEU A 289 12.53 -27.74 -21.11
CA LEU A 289 13.88 -28.18 -20.77
C LEU A 289 13.87 -29.56 -20.10
N CYS A 290 12.96 -29.80 -19.13
CA CYS A 290 12.81 -31.12 -18.51
C CYS A 290 12.42 -32.20 -19.52
N ILE A 291 11.51 -31.91 -20.47
CA ILE A 291 11.11 -32.86 -21.51
C ILE A 291 12.30 -33.16 -22.43
N PHE A 292 13.00 -32.14 -22.94
CA PHE A 292 14.17 -32.32 -23.80
C PHE A 292 15.29 -33.11 -23.12
N MET A 293 15.59 -32.81 -21.85
CA MET A 293 16.56 -33.56 -21.06
C MET A 293 16.14 -35.01 -20.86
N ASN A 294 14.87 -35.29 -20.56
CA ASN A 294 14.36 -36.66 -20.45
C ASN A 294 14.39 -37.40 -21.80
N SER A 295 14.02 -36.74 -22.90
CA SER A 295 14.05 -37.33 -24.24
C SER A 295 15.47 -37.65 -24.70
N THR A 296 16.44 -36.76 -24.45
CA THR A 296 17.87 -36.98 -24.74
C THR A 296 18.49 -38.06 -23.85
N PHE A 297 18.07 -38.14 -22.58
CA PHE A 297 18.48 -39.21 -21.68
C PHE A 297 17.93 -40.58 -22.12
N LEU A 298 16.65 -40.64 -22.51
CA LEU A 298 16.04 -41.84 -23.10
C LEU A 298 16.72 -42.23 -24.41
N PHE A 299 17.08 -41.25 -25.26
CA PHE A 299 17.81 -41.50 -26.50
C PHE A 299 19.23 -42.02 -26.24
N SER A 300 19.94 -41.49 -25.24
CA SER A 300 21.25 -42.02 -24.81
C SER A 300 21.17 -43.44 -24.25
N ILE A 301 20.14 -43.75 -23.46
CA ILE A 301 19.92 -45.13 -22.98
C ILE A 301 19.60 -46.06 -24.15
N HIS A 302 18.81 -45.61 -25.13
CA HIS A 302 18.47 -46.42 -26.29
C HIS A 302 19.69 -46.66 -27.21
N LEU A 303 20.54 -45.64 -27.42
CA LEU A 303 21.82 -45.81 -28.13
C LEU A 303 22.79 -46.72 -27.37
N SER A 304 22.88 -46.60 -26.04
CA SER A 304 23.75 -47.45 -25.21
C SER A 304 23.27 -48.90 -25.10
N ASN A 305 21.99 -49.16 -25.37
CA ASN A 305 21.45 -50.51 -25.48
C ASN A 305 21.59 -51.09 -26.91
N CYS A 306 21.69 -50.25 -27.95
CA CYS A 306 21.94 -50.68 -29.34
C CYS A 306 23.44 -50.85 -29.65
N LEU A 307 24.31 -50.06 -29.02
CA LEU A 307 25.77 -50.19 -29.04
C LEU A 307 26.15 -50.76 -27.67
N CYS A 308 26.55 -52.04 -27.56
CA CYS A 308 27.01 -52.66 -26.32
C CYS A 308 28.25 -51.95 -25.72
N ILE A 309 28.07 -50.73 -25.21
CA ILE A 309 29.10 -49.89 -24.61
C ILE A 309 28.62 -49.63 -23.18
N SER A 310 29.24 -50.34 -22.24
CA SER A 310 28.99 -50.15 -20.81
C SER A 310 29.53 -48.79 -20.38
N PHE A 311 28.64 -47.81 -20.20
CA PHE A 311 28.97 -46.59 -19.45
C PHE A 311 28.83 -46.84 -17.94
N PRO A 312 29.77 -46.33 -17.11
CA PRO A 312 29.70 -46.51 -15.66
C PRO A 312 28.44 -45.87 -15.09
N ARG A 313 27.70 -46.68 -14.32
CA ARG A 313 26.44 -46.36 -13.64
C ARG A 313 26.67 -45.29 -12.56
N HIS A 314 26.59 -44.02 -12.90
CA HIS A 314 26.21 -42.99 -11.93
C HIS A 314 24.70 -42.81 -11.97
N TYR A 315 24.04 -43.41 -10.99
CA TYR A 315 22.60 -43.41 -10.77
C TYR A 315 22.05 -41.97 -10.68
N PHE A 316 21.19 -41.58 -11.61
CA PHE A 316 20.12 -40.62 -11.35
C PHE A 316 18.85 -41.43 -11.06
N HIS A 317 18.51 -41.57 -9.78
CA HIS A 317 17.29 -42.25 -9.36
C HIS A 317 16.12 -41.27 -9.45
N PHE A 318 15.07 -41.64 -10.19
CA PHE A 318 13.85 -40.85 -10.42
C PHE A 318 13.01 -40.56 -9.15
N LYS A 319 13.51 -40.90 -7.95
CA LYS A 319 12.90 -40.57 -6.66
C LYS A 319 13.25 -39.18 -6.13
N ASP A 320 14.19 -38.48 -6.76
CA ASP A 320 14.68 -37.18 -6.27
C ASP A 320 13.85 -35.96 -6.74
N PHE A 321 12.70 -36.18 -7.40
CA PHE A 321 11.84 -35.09 -7.87
C PHE A 321 11.22 -34.25 -6.75
N PHE A 322 11.35 -34.65 -5.48
CA PHE A 322 10.91 -33.85 -4.32
C PHE A 322 11.92 -33.73 -3.17
N VAL A 323 13.06 -34.42 -3.20
CA VAL A 323 14.03 -34.42 -2.10
C VAL A 323 15.42 -34.60 -2.67
N HIS A 324 16.03 -33.53 -3.16
CA HIS A 324 17.45 -33.21 -2.96
C HIS A 324 17.77 -31.88 -3.64
N ALA A 325 18.04 -30.89 -2.82
CA ALA A 325 18.73 -29.67 -3.20
C ALA A 325 19.70 -29.40 -2.06
N ASP A 326 20.98 -29.65 -2.34
CA ASP A 326 22.07 -29.08 -1.58
C ASP A 326 21.91 -27.55 -1.50
#